data_AF-A0A8X6JQK0-F1
#
_entry.id   AF-A0A8X6JQK0-F1
#
_cell.length_a   1.000
_cell.length_b   1.000
_cell.length_c   1.000
_cell.angle_alpha   90.00
_cell.angle_beta   90.00
_cell.angle_gamma   90.00
#
_symmetry.space_group_name_H-M   'P 1'
#
loop_
_entity.id
_entity.type
_entity.pdbx_description
1 polymer ?
#
loop_
_entity_poly.entity_id
_entity_poly.type
_entity_poly.pdbx_seq_one_letter_code
_entity_poly.pdbx_strand_id
1 'polypeptide(L)'
;MLYIGQGLPSLKTFCSHMCLPNPVSQKAYDKINSKIADVSEALANASMKKAAVEKKIIHGPVDSVAVSGDGTWKTYGHISLIGVYTLIGSRLASS
;
A
#
# COMPACT_ATOMS: atom_id res chain seq x y z
N MET A 1 -0.72 -1.16 -3.57
CA MET A 1 0.74 -0.95 -3.61
C MET A 1 1.24 -1.45 -4.97
N LEU A 2 1.57 -0.54 -5.89
CA LEU A 2 1.66 -0.87 -7.33
C LEU A 2 3.06 -0.65 -7.96
N TYR A 3 4.05 -0.25 -7.17
CA TYR A 3 5.38 0.11 -7.69
C TYR A 3 6.51 -0.72 -7.06
N ILE A 4 6.34 -2.05 -7.03
CA ILE A 4 7.42 -2.96 -6.64
C ILE A 4 7.84 -3.71 -7.90
N GLY A 5 9.15 -3.75 -8.18
CA GLY A 5 9.71 -4.60 -9.22
C GLY A 5 9.92 -3.99 -10.61
N GLN A 6 9.75 -2.68 -10.78
CA GLN A 6 9.96 -2.02 -12.09
C GLN A 6 11.42 -1.57 -12.34
N GLY A 7 12.32 -1.69 -11.35
CA GLY A 7 13.67 -1.10 -11.43
C GLY A 7 14.75 -1.97 -12.07
N LEU A 8 14.51 -3.28 -12.24
CA LEU A 8 15.53 -4.20 -12.78
C LEU A 8 15.89 -3.95 -14.25
N PRO A 9 14.94 -3.66 -15.17
CA PRO A 9 15.27 -3.36 -16.56
C PRO A 9 16.17 -2.12 -16.69
N SER A 10 15.84 -1.04 -15.99
CA SER A 10 16.66 0.18 -15.98
C SER A 10 18.06 -0.07 -15.40
N LEU A 11 18.16 -0.90 -14.36
CA LEU A 11 19.45 -1.25 -13.75
C LEU A 11 20.33 -2.07 -14.69
N LYS A 12 19.74 -3.00 -15.47
CA LYS A 12 20.45 -3.76 -16.51
C LYS A 12 20.99 -2.83 -17.60
N THR A 13 20.16 -1.92 -18.11
CA THR A 13 20.58 -0.94 -19.12
C THR A 13 21.71 -0.05 -18.62
N PHE A 14 21.61 0.42 -17.37
CA PHE A 14 22.66 1.22 -16.74
C PHE A 14 23.98 0.44 -16.61
N CYS A 15 23.94 -0.79 -16.10
CA CYS A 15 25.14 -1.62 -15.95
C CYS A 15 25.78 -1.90 -17.32
N SER A 16 24.97 -2.16 -18.35
CA SER A 16 25.46 -2.34 -19.72
C SER A 16 26.15 -1.09 -20.27
N HIS A 17 25.64 0.11 -19.99
CA HIS A 17 26.24 1.36 -20.45
C HIS A 17 27.55 1.69 -19.71
N MET A 18 27.62 1.33 -18.43
CA MET A 18 28.76 1.61 -17.56
C MET A 18 29.83 0.51 -17.55
N CYS A 19 29.70 -0.52 -18.40
CA CYS A 19 30.58 -1.70 -18.42
C CYS A 19 30.69 -2.39 -17.04
N LEU A 20 29.61 -2.37 -16.27
CA LEU A 20 29.51 -3.02 -14.96
C LEU A 20 28.97 -4.45 -15.12
N PRO A 21 29.29 -5.36 -14.19
CA PRO A 21 28.69 -6.68 -14.19
C PRO A 21 27.16 -6.59 -14.10
N ASN A 22 26.49 -7.55 -14.72
CA ASN A 22 25.02 -7.62 -14.72
C ASN A 22 24.51 -7.65 -13.27
N PRO A 23 23.44 -6.91 -12.93
CA PRO A 23 22.87 -6.92 -11.58
C PRO A 23 22.31 -8.30 -11.22
N VAL A 24 21.70 -8.39 -10.03
CA VAL A 24 21.05 -9.60 -9.52
C VAL A 24 20.18 -10.30 -10.57
N SER A 25 20.16 -11.64 -10.53
CA SER A 25 19.32 -12.43 -11.43
C SER A 25 17.83 -12.08 -11.27
N GLN A 26 17.06 -12.26 -12.35
CA GLN A 26 15.60 -12.02 -12.34
C GLN A 26 14.91 -12.78 -11.19
N LYS A 27 15.25 -14.06 -11.00
CA LYS A 27 14.71 -14.90 -9.93
C LYS A 27 14.99 -14.34 -8.53
N ALA A 28 16.20 -13.82 -8.30
CA ALA A 28 16.56 -13.22 -7.03
C ALA A 28 15.80 -11.92 -6.78
N TYR A 29 15.67 -11.09 -7.83
CA TYR A 29 14.92 -9.84 -7.78
C TYR A 29 13.43 -10.06 -7.49
N ASP A 30 12.79 -11.00 -8.19
CA ASP A 30 11.38 -11.34 -7.99
C ASP A 30 11.13 -11.88 -6.58
N LYS A 31 12.05 -12.68 -6.04
CA LYS A 31 11.99 -13.17 -4.65
C LYS A 31 12.08 -12.03 -3.64
N ILE A 32 12.90 -11.00 -3.89
CA ILE A 32 12.97 -9.83 -3.02
C ILE A 32 11.66 -9.04 -3.10
N ASN A 33 11.14 -8.81 -4.31
CA ASN A 33 9.89 -8.07 -4.50
C ASN A 33 8.69 -8.74 -3.85
N SER A 34 8.58 -10.07 -3.95
CA SER A 34 7.50 -10.83 -3.30
C SER A 34 7.50 -10.63 -1.78
N LYS A 35 8.67 -10.73 -1.14
CA LYS A 35 8.80 -10.49 0.31
C LYS A 35 8.44 -9.05 0.70
N ILE A 36 8.84 -8.06 -0.10
CA ILE A 36 8.50 -6.65 0.15
C ILE A 36 7.00 -6.45 0.02
N ALA A 37 6.36 -7.07 -0.97
CA ALA A 37 4.90 -7.02 -1.14
C ALA A 37 4.18 -7.62 0.07
N ASP A 38 4.56 -8.84 0.49
CA ASP A 38 3.95 -9.54 1.62
C ASP A 38 4.06 -8.73 2.92
N VAL A 39 5.27 -8.25 3.22
CA VAL A 39 5.53 -7.47 4.44
C VAL A 39 4.76 -6.15 4.40
N SER A 40 4.69 -5.49 3.25
CA SER A 40 4.00 -4.22 3.18
C SER A 40 2.48 -4.37 3.20
N GLU A 41 1.91 -5.47 2.72
CA GLU A 41 0.49 -5.78 2.89
C GLU A 41 0.18 -6.04 4.37
N ALA A 42 1.01 -6.84 5.05
CA ALA A 42 0.89 -7.08 6.48
C ALA A 42 1.00 -5.77 7.30
N LEU A 43 1.94 -4.90 6.93
CA LEU A 43 2.13 -3.60 7.56
C LEU A 43 0.93 -2.66 7.33
N ALA A 44 0.39 -2.64 6.12
CA ALA A 44 -0.81 -1.86 5.81
C ALA A 44 -2.01 -2.36 6.65
N ASN A 45 -2.20 -3.67 6.73
CA ASN A 45 -3.25 -4.28 7.54
C ASN A 45 -3.10 -3.98 9.04
N ALA A 46 -1.89 -4.07 9.58
CA ALA A 46 -1.60 -3.73 10.97
C ALA A 46 -1.85 -2.24 11.25
N SER A 47 -1.40 -1.35 10.34
CA SER A 47 -1.61 0.09 10.43
C SER A 47 -3.09 0.45 10.42
N MET A 48 -3.88 -0.12 9.49
CA MET A 48 -5.32 0.10 9.40
C MET A 48 -6.06 -0.35 10.67
N LYS A 49 -5.73 -1.54 11.19
CA LYS A 49 -6.32 -2.04 12.45
C LYS A 49 -6.01 -1.10 13.62
N LYS A 50 -4.77 -0.63 13.72
CA LYS A 50 -4.36 0.32 14.77
C LYS A 50 -5.13 1.64 14.67
N ALA A 51 -5.24 2.21 13.47
CA ALA A 51 -5.99 3.43 13.23
C ALA A 51 -7.50 3.29 13.57
N ALA A 52 -8.10 2.14 13.28
CA ALA A 52 -9.49 1.86 13.64
C ALA A 52 -9.70 1.79 15.16
N VAL A 53 -8.73 1.24 15.90
CA VAL A 53 -8.77 1.17 17.37
C VAL A 53 -8.59 2.56 18.00
N GLU A 54 -7.62 3.35 17.53
CA GLU A 54 -7.38 4.71 18.02
C GLU A 54 -8.61 5.62 17.86
N LYS A 55 -9.36 5.48 16.76
CA LYS A 55 -10.59 6.25 16.50
C LYS A 55 -11.76 5.87 17.41
N LYS A 56 -11.91 4.60 17.80
CA LYS A 56 -12.92 4.17 18.79
C LYS A 56 -12.70 4.82 20.16
N ILE A 57 -11.44 5.04 20.52
CA ILE A 57 -11.06 5.67 21.80
C ILE A 57 -11.37 7.17 21.80
N ILE A 58 -11.21 7.84 20.65
CA ILE A 58 -11.38 9.31 20.53
C ILE A 58 -12.84 9.74 20.34
N HIS A 59 -13.67 8.97 19.64
CA HIS A 59 -15.04 9.37 19.27
C HIS A 59 -16.18 8.59 19.97
N GLY A 60 -15.86 7.65 20.87
CA GLY A 60 -16.85 6.74 21.49
C GLY A 60 -17.30 5.62 20.53
N PRO A 61 -18.20 4.71 20.97
CA PRO A 61 -18.68 3.62 20.14
C PRO A 61 -19.41 4.18 18.91
N VAL A 62 -18.83 3.98 17.73
CA VAL A 62 -19.47 4.25 16.44
C VAL A 62 -20.07 2.91 15.96
N ASP A 63 -21.38 2.88 15.70
CA ASP A 63 -22.14 1.65 15.41
C ASP A 63 -21.64 0.90 14.16
N SER A 64 -21.02 1.62 13.22
CA SER A 64 -20.36 1.02 12.05
C SER A 64 -19.20 1.86 11.55
N VAL A 65 -18.00 1.28 11.56
CA VAL A 65 -16.79 1.85 10.95
C VAL A 65 -16.48 1.02 9.71
N ALA A 66 -16.66 1.61 8.53
CA ALA A 66 -16.26 0.99 7.26
C ALA A 66 -14.91 1.58 6.83
N VAL A 67 -13.96 0.70 6.49
CA VAL A 67 -12.67 1.08 5.89
C VAL A 67 -12.80 0.86 4.39
N SER A 68 -12.88 1.94 3.60
CA SER A 68 -12.81 1.82 2.14
C SER A 68 -11.36 2.01 1.70
N GLY A 69 -10.85 1.00 0.98
CA GLY A 69 -9.50 0.97 0.41
C GLY A 69 -9.49 1.29 -1.08
N ASP A 70 -10.33 2.22 -1.53
CA ASP A 70 -10.31 2.70 -2.91
C ASP A 70 -9.53 4.01 -2.98
N GLY A 71 -8.33 3.93 -3.55
CA GLY A 71 -7.41 5.05 -3.63
C GLY A 71 -8.09 6.30 -4.19
N THR A 72 -8.06 7.36 -3.38
CA THR A 72 -8.34 8.74 -3.80
C THR A 72 -9.68 8.91 -4.52
N TRP A 73 -10.74 9.20 -3.76
CA TRP A 73 -12.09 9.59 -4.25
C TRP A 73 -12.15 10.77 -5.23
N LYS A 74 -11.00 11.31 -5.65
CA LYS A 74 -10.87 12.51 -6.47
C LYS A 74 -10.92 12.24 -7.98
N THR A 75 -10.78 10.99 -8.45
CA THR A 75 -10.81 10.69 -9.90
C THR A 75 -11.22 9.24 -10.21
N TYR A 76 -12.29 9.06 -10.98
CA TYR A 76 -12.72 7.75 -11.50
C TYR A 76 -11.60 7.12 -12.35
N GLY A 77 -11.20 5.88 -12.04
CA GLY A 77 -10.15 5.16 -12.77
C GLY A 77 -8.70 5.51 -12.39
N HIS A 78 -8.48 6.38 -11.40
CA HIS A 78 -7.13 6.73 -10.94
C HIS A 78 -6.70 5.84 -9.76
N ILE A 79 -5.77 4.95 -10.01
CA ILE A 79 -5.15 4.17 -8.93
C ILE A 79 -3.94 4.94 -8.42
N SER A 80 -4.05 5.52 -7.24
CA SER A 80 -2.93 6.22 -6.60
C SER A 80 -1.78 5.26 -6.30
N LEU A 81 -0.56 5.68 -6.64
CA LEU A 81 0.68 4.97 -6.28
C LEU A 81 0.85 4.88 -4.76
N ILE A 82 0.22 5.80 -4.03
CA ILE A 82 0.09 5.81 -2.57
C ILE A 82 -1.28 5.21 -2.25
N GLY A 83 -1.31 4.03 -1.62
CA GLY A 83 -2.55 3.43 -1.13
C GLY A 83 -3.15 4.32 -0.04
N VAL A 84 -4.25 5.00 -0.34
CA VAL A 84 -5.01 5.80 0.62
C VAL A 84 -6.13 4.92 1.16
N TYR A 85 -6.23 4.82 2.48
CA TYR A 85 -7.33 4.15 3.16
C TYR A 85 -8.15 5.20 3.90
N THR A 86 -9.46 5.23 3.64
CA THR A 86 -10.34 6.19 4.31
C THR A 86 -11.34 5.48 5.21
N LEU A 87 -11.41 5.95 6.46
CA LEU A 87 -12.37 5.51 7.46
C LEU A 87 -13.66 6.33 7.32
N ILE A 88 -14.77 5.66 7.01
CA ILE A 88 -16.12 6.26 7.01
C ILE A 88 -16.84 5.78 8.27
N GLY A 89 -17.19 6.70 9.15
CA GLY A 89 -18.02 6.45 10.32
C GLY A 89 -19.38 7.12 10.17
N SER A 90 -20.47 6.37 10.32
CA SER A 90 -21.82 6.91 10.39
C SER A 90 -22.27 7.04 11.84
N ARG A 91 -22.76 8.22 12.23
CA ARG A 91 -23.43 8.45 13.50
C ARG A 91 -24.93 8.39 13.25
N LEU A 92 -25.62 7.35 13.72
CA LEU A 92 -27.08 7.39 13.80
C LEU A 92 -27.43 8.35 14.94
N ALA A 93 -28.02 9.49 14.59
CA ALA A 93 -28.66 10.35 15.58
C ALA A 93 -29.90 9.60 16.08
N SER A 94 -29.81 8.98 17.26
CA SER A 94 -30.97 8.49 17.99
C SER A 94 -31.91 9.68 18.23
N SER A 95 -33.07 9.63 17.59
CA SER A 95 -34.22 10.53 17.82
C SER A 95 -35.05 10.02 18.99
#